data_AF-A0ABC9TPZ8-F1
#
_entry.id   AF-A0ABC9TPZ8-F1
#
_cell.length_a   1.000
_cell.length_b   1.000
_cell.length_c   1.000
_cell.angle_alpha   90.00
_cell.angle_beta   90.00
_cell.angle_gamma   90.00
#
_symmetry.space_group_name_H-M   'P 1'
#
loop_
_entity.id
_entity.type
_entity.pdbx_description
1 polymer ?
#
loop_
_entity_poly.entity_id
_entity_poly.type
_entity_poly.pdbx_seq_one_letter_code
_entity_poly.pdbx_strand_id
1 'polypeptide(L)'
;MNVKEVMTRQMITDRFLALLEKAASLSLTDEVAATPKPGLVDRKDSGAHSDMDYLTFEDSIRAILPFIKEMAGIGASWGDKMSEESPDKAAGCLFKAIRPSGVKAEKAMFAATGGVNTHKGIIFSMGLAAASAGFLFCSLLSDDASELSGKKRCPVSADDILFYCGKMCRASMERDFSEIEPGNPKSHGEYLYLKYGIRGIRGEAADSFPAVRHFGLPALREFLSRPENGTNCGGGLQNRLSLHILLNLMANVDDTNVLFRTDYASLEYVKQCASSVLLLGGAETPEGINELVRLNEDFIKRNISPGGCADLLSMTLFLWRLELIMKNMETSLERNNQLWPLTELL
;
A
#
# COMPACT_ATOMS: atom_id res chain seq x y z
N MET A 1 -5.05 -34.98 -0.16
CA MET A 1 -6.21 -34.18 -0.59
C MET A 1 -6.98 -34.90 -1.69
N ASN A 2 -8.29 -35.01 -1.54
CA ASN A 2 -9.22 -35.50 -2.57
C ASN A 2 -9.30 -34.48 -3.73
N VAL A 3 -9.52 -34.92 -4.97
CA VAL A 3 -9.67 -34.05 -6.17
C VAL A 3 -10.68 -32.91 -5.92
N LYS A 4 -11.78 -33.19 -5.20
CA LYS A 4 -12.76 -32.16 -4.83
C LYS A 4 -12.22 -31.08 -3.90
N GLU A 5 -11.34 -31.42 -2.96
CA GLU A 5 -10.71 -30.47 -2.03
C GLU A 5 -9.69 -29.59 -2.76
N VAL A 6 -8.90 -30.18 -3.67
CA VAL A 6 -7.94 -29.45 -4.51
C VAL A 6 -8.68 -28.44 -5.40
N MET A 7 -9.77 -28.86 -6.05
CA MET A 7 -10.58 -27.97 -6.88
C MET A 7 -11.25 -26.85 -6.06
N THR A 8 -11.69 -27.14 -4.83
CA THR A 8 -12.28 -26.14 -3.94
C THR A 8 -11.24 -25.12 -3.46
N ARG A 9 -10.03 -25.57 -3.06
CA ARG A 9 -8.92 -24.69 -2.67
C ARG A 9 -8.52 -23.77 -3.81
N GLN A 10 -8.37 -24.31 -5.02
CA GLN A 10 -8.04 -23.50 -6.20
C GLN A 10 -9.10 -22.43 -6.47
N MET A 11 -10.39 -22.78 -6.44
CA MET A 11 -11.48 -21.81 -6.64
C MET A 11 -11.49 -20.69 -5.59
N ILE A 12 -11.23 -21.01 -4.32
CA ILE A 12 -11.15 -20.01 -3.24
C ILE A 12 -9.95 -19.09 -3.46
N THR A 13 -8.79 -19.65 -3.81
CA THR A 13 -7.59 -18.88 -4.13
C THR A 13 -7.81 -17.95 -5.32
N ASP A 14 -8.38 -18.44 -6.41
CA ASP A 14 -8.67 -17.63 -7.61
C ASP A 14 -9.61 -16.47 -7.29
N ARG A 15 -10.62 -16.73 -6.44
CA ARG A 15 -11.54 -15.69 -5.96
C ARG A 15 -10.82 -14.64 -5.11
N PHE A 16 -9.96 -15.07 -4.18
CA PHE A 16 -9.16 -14.15 -3.37
C PHE A 16 -8.26 -13.27 -4.24
N LEU A 17 -7.56 -13.85 -5.21
CA LEU A 17 -6.67 -13.11 -6.12
C LEU A 17 -7.44 -12.08 -6.96
N ALA A 18 -8.65 -12.39 -7.41
CA ALA A 18 -9.51 -11.44 -8.12
C ALA A 18 -9.99 -10.29 -7.20
N LEU A 19 -10.34 -10.58 -5.95
CA LEU A 19 -10.72 -9.57 -4.97
C LEU A 19 -9.54 -8.67 -4.57
N LEU A 20 -8.35 -9.25 -4.42
CA LEU A 20 -7.11 -8.53 -4.16
C LEU A 20 -6.76 -7.56 -5.29
N GLU A 21 -6.86 -8.00 -6.55
CA GLU A 21 -6.68 -7.14 -7.72
C GLU A 21 -7.67 -5.96 -7.72
N LYS A 22 -8.95 -6.22 -7.42
CA LYS A 22 -9.96 -5.16 -7.30
C LYS A 22 -9.65 -4.21 -6.13
N ALA A 23 -9.20 -4.72 -4.99
CA ALA A 23 -8.80 -3.91 -3.84
C ALA A 23 -7.60 -3.01 -4.17
N ALA A 24 -6.59 -3.54 -4.88
CA ALA A 24 -5.45 -2.77 -5.36
C ALA A 24 -5.90 -1.65 -6.30
N SER A 25 -6.76 -1.97 -7.27
CA SER A 25 -7.31 -1.00 -8.23
C SER A 25 -8.04 0.15 -7.54
N LEU A 26 -8.95 -0.17 -6.62
CA LEU A 26 -9.70 0.84 -5.86
C LEU A 26 -8.77 1.68 -4.99
N SER A 27 -7.79 1.07 -4.32
CA SER A 27 -6.89 1.80 -3.42
C SER A 27 -6.01 2.82 -4.16
N LEU A 28 -5.47 2.42 -5.32
CA LEU A 28 -4.69 3.32 -6.17
C LEU A 28 -5.57 4.42 -6.78
N THR A 29 -6.79 4.07 -7.19
CA THR A 29 -7.74 5.05 -7.74
C THR A 29 -8.19 6.05 -6.67
N ASP A 30 -8.48 5.59 -5.46
CA ASP A 30 -8.89 6.42 -4.32
C ASP A 30 -7.76 7.35 -3.84
N GLU A 31 -6.50 6.95 -4.02
CA GLU A 31 -5.33 7.79 -3.74
C GLU A 31 -5.22 8.94 -4.74
N VAL A 32 -5.24 8.65 -6.05
CA VAL A 32 -5.13 9.71 -7.06
C VAL A 32 -6.41 10.54 -7.15
N ALA A 33 -7.56 9.98 -6.77
CA ALA A 33 -8.83 10.69 -6.72
C ALA A 33 -8.96 11.67 -5.54
N ALA A 34 -8.20 11.47 -4.46
CA ALA A 34 -8.27 12.31 -3.28
C ALA A 34 -7.96 13.77 -3.65
N THR A 35 -8.91 14.68 -3.44
CA THR A 35 -8.87 16.07 -3.92
C THR A 35 -9.49 17.02 -2.89
N PRO A 36 -8.88 18.17 -2.56
CA PRO A 36 -7.57 18.65 -3.02
C PRO A 36 -6.41 18.00 -2.26
N LYS A 37 -5.36 17.57 -2.98
CA LYS A 37 -4.18 16.88 -2.43
C LYS A 37 -2.91 17.72 -2.59
N PRO A 38 -2.47 18.47 -1.56
CA PRO A 38 -1.45 19.50 -1.71
C PRO A 38 -0.15 19.02 -2.36
N GLY A 39 0.20 19.61 -3.50
CA GLY A 39 1.45 19.37 -4.23
C GLY A 39 1.49 18.06 -5.02
N LEU A 40 0.47 17.22 -4.93
CA LEU A 40 0.39 15.92 -5.60
C LEU A 40 -0.60 15.96 -6.76
N VAL A 41 -0.48 15.01 -7.69
CA VAL A 41 -1.46 14.81 -8.75
C VAL A 41 -2.80 14.38 -8.15
N ASP A 42 -3.88 15.09 -8.50
CA ASP A 42 -5.24 14.72 -8.15
C ASP A 42 -6.24 14.97 -9.31
N ARG A 43 -7.55 15.01 -9.03
CA ARG A 43 -8.58 15.28 -10.06
C ARG A 43 -8.61 16.72 -10.54
N LYS A 44 -8.01 17.65 -9.79
CA LYS A 44 -8.04 19.07 -10.05
C LYS A 44 -6.82 19.50 -10.86
N ASP A 45 -5.64 19.02 -10.50
CA ASP A 45 -4.39 19.41 -11.16
C ASP A 45 -3.25 18.39 -11.00
N SER A 46 -2.13 18.66 -11.68
CA SER A 46 -0.92 17.84 -11.63
C SER A 46 -0.06 18.10 -10.38
N GLY A 47 -0.51 18.90 -9.42
CA GLY A 47 0.31 19.33 -8.29
C GLY A 47 1.64 19.93 -8.75
N ALA A 48 2.73 19.61 -8.04
CA ALA A 48 4.08 20.09 -8.36
C ALA A 48 4.72 19.38 -9.57
N HIS A 49 3.98 18.54 -10.28
CA HIS A 49 4.48 17.77 -11.43
C HIS A 49 4.15 18.45 -12.76
N SER A 50 5.07 18.31 -13.71
CA SER A 50 4.91 18.78 -15.10
C SER A 50 4.89 17.63 -16.10
N ASP A 51 5.15 16.41 -15.65
CA ASP A 51 5.37 15.20 -16.43
C ASP A 51 4.24 14.17 -16.29
N MET A 52 3.31 14.38 -15.36
CA MET A 52 2.20 13.46 -15.09
C MET A 52 0.93 14.22 -14.71
N ASP A 53 -0.21 13.58 -14.94
CA ASP A 53 -1.54 14.03 -14.58
C ASP A 53 -2.42 12.84 -14.15
N TYR A 54 -3.68 13.11 -13.83
CA TYR A 54 -4.64 12.10 -13.40
C TYR A 54 -4.76 10.93 -14.40
N LEU A 55 -4.78 11.21 -15.71
CA LEU A 55 -4.92 10.18 -16.74
C LEU A 55 -3.67 9.31 -16.84
N THR A 56 -2.49 9.91 -16.66
CA THR A 56 -1.20 9.19 -16.57
C THR A 56 -1.22 8.17 -15.42
N PHE A 57 -1.82 8.52 -14.29
CA PHE A 57 -2.03 7.59 -13.17
C PHE A 57 -3.02 6.48 -13.54
N GLU A 58 -4.15 6.78 -14.20
CA GLU A 58 -5.11 5.76 -14.64
C GLU A 58 -4.50 4.75 -15.63
N ASP A 59 -3.69 5.22 -16.59
CA ASP A 59 -2.92 4.38 -17.50
C ASP A 59 -1.95 3.48 -16.72
N SER A 60 -1.23 4.07 -15.76
CA SER A 60 -0.31 3.34 -14.92
C SER A 60 -0.99 2.27 -14.06
N ILE A 61 -2.14 2.56 -13.44
CA ILE A 61 -2.89 1.62 -12.60
C ILE A 61 -3.25 0.39 -13.42
N ARG A 62 -3.85 0.59 -14.60
CA ARG A 62 -4.21 -0.49 -15.51
C ARG A 62 -2.99 -1.34 -15.91
N ALA A 63 -1.84 -0.71 -16.12
CA ALA A 63 -0.62 -1.41 -16.52
C ALA A 63 -0.03 -2.30 -15.41
N ILE A 64 -0.13 -1.89 -14.13
CA ILE A 64 0.54 -2.60 -13.03
C ILE A 64 -0.32 -3.67 -12.35
N LEU A 65 -1.65 -3.55 -12.39
CA LEU A 65 -2.58 -4.45 -11.68
C LEU A 65 -2.35 -5.94 -11.95
N PRO A 66 -2.12 -6.40 -13.19
CA PRO A 66 -1.86 -7.82 -13.46
C PRO A 66 -0.65 -8.37 -12.70
N PHE A 67 0.37 -7.54 -12.49
CA PHE A 67 1.59 -7.93 -11.78
C PHE A 67 1.42 -7.93 -10.26
N ILE A 68 0.59 -7.02 -9.71
CA ILE A 68 0.20 -7.06 -8.29
C ILE A 68 -0.50 -8.39 -7.98
N LYS A 69 -1.44 -8.80 -8.85
CA LYS A 69 -2.10 -10.10 -8.75
C LYS A 69 -1.14 -11.28 -8.95
N GLU A 70 -0.21 -11.19 -9.91
CA GLU A 70 0.83 -12.21 -10.12
C GLU A 70 1.67 -12.41 -8.84
N MET A 71 2.11 -11.34 -8.19
CA MET A 71 2.86 -11.40 -6.93
C MET A 71 2.05 -12.03 -5.79
N ALA A 72 0.76 -11.71 -5.68
CA ALA A 72 -0.14 -12.41 -4.76
C ALA A 72 -0.27 -13.91 -5.07
N GLY A 73 -0.39 -14.27 -6.36
CA GLY A 73 -0.43 -15.67 -6.80
C GLY A 73 0.86 -16.44 -6.49
N ILE A 74 2.03 -15.80 -6.64
CA ILE A 74 3.31 -16.38 -6.25
C ILE A 74 3.34 -16.65 -4.74
N GLY A 75 2.84 -15.71 -3.92
CA GLY A 75 2.68 -15.91 -2.48
C GLY A 75 1.73 -17.05 -2.13
N ALA A 76 0.56 -17.09 -2.78
CA ALA A 76 -0.47 -18.12 -2.58
C ALA A 76 0.04 -19.54 -2.84
N SER A 77 0.92 -19.71 -3.83
CA SER A 77 1.53 -21.00 -4.18
C SER A 77 2.86 -21.26 -3.45
N TRP A 78 3.23 -20.42 -2.47
CA TRP A 78 4.52 -20.51 -1.79
C TRP A 78 4.55 -21.58 -0.69
N GLY A 79 3.44 -21.76 0.04
CA GLY A 79 3.34 -22.72 1.14
C GLY A 79 3.66 -24.16 0.74
N ASP A 80 3.35 -24.55 -0.49
CA ASP A 80 3.61 -25.90 -1.02
C ASP A 80 5.11 -26.16 -1.30
N LYS A 81 5.98 -25.15 -1.15
CA LYS A 81 7.43 -25.21 -1.42
C LYS A 81 8.30 -25.16 -0.15
N MET A 82 7.71 -25.10 1.04
CA MET A 82 8.47 -25.11 2.30
C MET A 82 9.06 -26.50 2.59
N SER A 83 10.22 -26.80 2.02
CA SER A 83 11.09 -27.90 2.48
C SER A 83 12.06 -27.39 3.54
N GLU A 84 12.22 -28.08 4.67
CA GLU A 84 13.31 -28.12 5.69
C GLU A 84 14.16 -26.86 6.03
N GLU A 85 13.88 -25.68 5.48
CA GLU A 85 14.60 -24.43 5.69
C GLU A 85 13.96 -23.63 6.84
N SER A 86 14.75 -22.75 7.48
CA SER A 86 14.22 -21.86 8.50
C SER A 86 13.15 -20.92 7.91
N PRO A 87 12.10 -20.56 8.67
CA PRO A 87 11.03 -19.67 8.20
C PRO A 87 11.53 -18.34 7.61
N ASP A 88 12.57 -17.75 8.19
CA ASP A 88 13.16 -16.49 7.72
C ASP A 88 13.85 -16.65 6.34
N LYS A 89 14.50 -17.80 6.09
CA LYS A 89 15.12 -18.08 4.79
C LYS A 89 14.05 -18.30 3.71
N ALA A 90 12.98 -19.01 4.05
CA ALA A 90 11.84 -19.24 3.17
C ALA A 90 11.15 -17.91 2.77
N ALA A 91 10.94 -16.99 3.74
CA ALA A 91 10.38 -15.67 3.47
C ALA A 91 11.30 -14.83 2.55
N GLY A 92 12.62 -14.85 2.80
CA GLY A 92 13.61 -14.21 1.92
C GLY A 92 13.62 -14.77 0.49
N CYS A 93 13.38 -16.07 0.32
CA CYS A 93 13.22 -16.69 -0.99
C CYS A 93 11.93 -16.24 -1.70
N LEU A 94 10.84 -16.00 -0.99
CA LEU A 94 9.61 -15.45 -1.58
C LEU A 94 9.86 -14.05 -2.13
N PHE A 95 10.59 -13.21 -1.39
CA PHE A 95 10.98 -11.88 -1.89
C PHE A 95 11.75 -11.99 -3.21
N LYS A 96 12.72 -12.91 -3.31
CA LYS A 96 13.45 -13.15 -4.57
C LYS A 96 12.53 -13.62 -5.69
N ALA A 97 11.52 -14.44 -5.40
CA ALA A 97 10.61 -14.99 -6.38
C ALA A 97 9.66 -13.95 -7.00
N ILE A 98 9.26 -12.91 -6.24
CA ILE A 98 8.38 -11.86 -6.75
C ILE A 98 9.12 -10.74 -7.49
N ARG A 99 10.44 -10.57 -7.28
CA ARG A 99 11.25 -9.52 -7.91
C ARG A 99 11.13 -9.46 -9.43
N PRO A 100 11.16 -10.58 -10.20
CA PRO A 100 10.96 -10.53 -11.64
C PRO A 100 9.61 -9.94 -12.05
N SER A 101 8.53 -10.23 -11.30
CA SER A 101 7.21 -9.65 -11.57
C SER A 101 7.20 -8.15 -11.26
N GLY A 102 7.79 -7.71 -10.14
CA GLY A 102 7.97 -6.29 -9.82
C GLY A 102 8.73 -5.51 -10.90
N VAL A 103 9.82 -6.08 -11.45
CA VAL A 103 10.58 -5.44 -12.55
C VAL A 103 9.75 -5.35 -13.84
N LYS A 104 8.91 -6.36 -14.13
CA LYS A 104 7.98 -6.29 -15.27
C LYS A 104 6.91 -5.23 -15.04
N ALA A 105 6.40 -5.08 -13.82
CA ALA A 105 5.46 -4.04 -13.44
C ALA A 105 6.05 -2.65 -13.64
N GLU A 106 7.30 -2.41 -13.20
CA GLU A 106 7.99 -1.14 -13.45
C GLU A 106 8.12 -0.83 -14.94
N LYS A 107 8.50 -1.83 -15.76
CA LYS A 107 8.59 -1.66 -17.21
C LYS A 107 7.25 -1.36 -17.86
N ALA A 108 6.19 -2.05 -17.42
CA ALA A 108 4.83 -1.84 -17.92
C ALA A 108 4.31 -0.45 -17.55
N MET A 109 4.55 0.00 -16.33
CA MET A 109 4.29 1.37 -15.88
C MET A 109 4.99 2.37 -16.80
N PHE A 110 6.32 2.31 -16.93
CA PHE A 110 7.07 3.25 -17.77
C PHE A 110 6.62 3.24 -19.23
N ALA A 111 6.26 2.07 -19.78
CA ALA A 111 5.74 1.98 -21.14
C ALA A 111 4.38 2.66 -21.28
N ALA A 112 3.48 2.51 -20.30
CA ALA A 112 2.15 3.12 -20.30
C ALA A 112 2.18 4.63 -20.07
N THR A 113 3.17 5.12 -19.32
CA THR A 113 3.27 6.53 -18.90
C THR A 113 4.29 7.34 -19.72
N GLY A 114 4.80 6.81 -20.83
CA GLY A 114 5.78 7.52 -21.66
C GLY A 114 7.12 7.77 -20.97
N GLY A 115 7.51 6.91 -20.01
CA GLY A 115 8.77 7.00 -19.27
C GLY A 115 8.67 7.70 -17.92
N VAL A 116 7.46 8.04 -17.47
CA VAL A 116 7.23 8.77 -16.23
C VAL A 116 7.06 7.82 -15.04
N ASN A 117 7.67 8.16 -13.91
CA ASN A 117 7.56 7.39 -12.68
C ASN A 117 6.33 7.82 -11.86
N THR A 118 5.22 7.12 -12.04
CA THR A 118 3.97 7.33 -11.28
C THR A 118 3.87 6.45 -10.03
N HIS A 119 4.35 5.21 -10.09
CA HIS A 119 4.02 4.16 -9.12
C HIS A 119 5.19 3.23 -8.73
N LYS A 120 6.46 3.64 -8.92
CA LYS A 120 7.60 2.75 -8.60
C LYS A 120 7.64 2.33 -7.12
N GLY A 121 7.37 3.26 -6.20
CA GLY A 121 7.35 2.97 -4.76
C GLY A 121 6.18 2.08 -4.36
N ILE A 122 4.99 2.30 -4.93
CA ILE A 122 3.83 1.44 -4.69
C ILE A 122 3.95 0.05 -5.33
N ILE A 123 4.58 -0.11 -6.50
CA ILE A 123 4.85 -1.43 -7.09
C ILE A 123 5.65 -2.29 -6.11
N PHE A 124 6.68 -1.71 -5.48
CA PHE A 124 7.49 -2.39 -4.47
C PHE A 124 6.67 -2.73 -3.23
N SER A 125 6.00 -1.74 -2.65
CA SER A 125 5.32 -1.86 -1.36
C SER A 125 4.07 -2.74 -1.46
N MET A 126 3.21 -2.47 -2.44
CA MET A 126 1.98 -3.23 -2.67
C MET A 126 2.28 -4.63 -3.20
N GLY A 127 3.37 -4.81 -3.96
CA GLY A 127 3.85 -6.14 -4.37
C GLY A 127 4.26 -7.02 -3.18
N LEU A 128 4.97 -6.46 -2.20
CA LEU A 128 5.30 -7.14 -0.94
C LEU A 128 4.04 -7.52 -0.16
N ALA A 129 3.11 -6.58 0.01
CA ALA A 129 1.86 -6.82 0.73
C ALA A 129 0.98 -7.85 0.00
N ALA A 130 0.90 -7.79 -1.32
CA ALA A 130 0.14 -8.73 -2.15
C ALA A 130 0.68 -10.15 -2.00
N ALA A 131 2.00 -10.34 -2.12
CA ALA A 131 2.65 -11.63 -1.93
C ALA A 131 2.48 -12.16 -0.50
N SER A 132 2.64 -11.30 0.50
CA SER A 132 2.43 -11.64 1.92
C SER A 132 0.99 -12.09 2.17
N ALA A 133 0.02 -11.34 1.66
CA ALA A 133 -1.40 -11.64 1.78
C ALA A 133 -1.75 -12.97 1.10
N GLY A 134 -1.23 -13.22 -0.11
CA GLY A 134 -1.40 -14.50 -0.80
C GLY A 134 -0.87 -15.68 0.00
N PHE A 135 0.35 -15.57 0.52
CA PHE A 135 0.96 -16.61 1.36
C PHE A 135 0.11 -16.88 2.61
N LEU A 136 -0.16 -15.84 3.41
CA LEU A 136 -0.89 -15.98 4.66
C LEU A 136 -2.31 -16.53 4.44
N PHE A 137 -3.02 -16.06 3.42
CA PHE A 137 -4.35 -16.55 3.09
C PHE A 137 -4.34 -18.04 2.74
N CYS A 138 -3.41 -18.49 1.88
CA CYS A 138 -3.34 -19.90 1.49
C CYS A 138 -2.82 -20.81 2.61
N SER A 139 -1.95 -20.30 3.49
CA SER A 139 -1.50 -21.04 4.69
C SER A 139 -2.66 -21.33 5.65
N LEU A 140 -3.66 -20.44 5.74
CA LEU A 140 -4.87 -20.69 6.53
C LEU A 140 -5.75 -21.80 5.94
N LEU A 141 -5.70 -22.01 4.62
CA LEU A 141 -6.52 -23.02 3.94
C LEU A 141 -5.98 -24.46 4.09
N SER A 142 -4.76 -24.65 4.58
CA SER A 142 -4.15 -25.98 4.76
C SER A 142 -4.76 -26.74 5.95
N ASP A 143 -4.99 -28.04 5.79
CA ASP A 143 -5.73 -28.91 6.73
C ASP A 143 -5.04 -29.06 8.11
N ASP A 144 -3.71 -28.97 8.18
CA ASP A 144 -2.92 -29.07 9.42
C ASP A 144 -3.21 -27.95 10.44
N ALA A 145 -3.79 -26.83 10.00
CA ALA A 145 -4.17 -25.74 10.89
C ALA A 145 -5.43 -26.04 11.72
N SER A 146 -6.23 -27.03 11.29
CA SER A 146 -7.53 -27.36 11.92
C SER A 146 -7.41 -28.36 13.08
N GLU A 147 -6.46 -29.30 13.05
CA GLU A 147 -6.31 -30.31 14.10
C GLU A 147 -5.44 -29.86 15.29
N LEU A 148 -4.53 -28.91 15.11
CA LEU A 148 -3.51 -28.62 16.14
C LEU A 148 -3.88 -27.60 17.22
N SER A 149 -5.00 -26.85 17.12
CA SER A 149 -5.16 -25.71 18.05
C SER A 149 -6.48 -25.58 18.80
N GLY A 150 -7.61 -26.13 18.33
CA GLY A 150 -8.92 -25.78 18.91
C GLY A 150 -9.18 -24.26 18.99
N LYS A 151 -8.33 -23.44 18.36
CA LYS A 151 -8.44 -21.99 18.29
C LYS A 151 -9.19 -21.70 17.01
N LYS A 152 -10.25 -20.91 17.18
CA LYS A 152 -10.97 -20.25 16.09
C LYS A 152 -9.94 -19.68 15.10
N ARG A 153 -10.07 -19.98 13.80
CA ARG A 153 -9.29 -19.29 12.77
C ARG A 153 -9.52 -17.78 13.01
N CYS A 154 -8.43 -17.05 13.19
CA CYS A 154 -8.49 -15.60 13.23
C CYS A 154 -8.20 -15.13 11.79
N PRO A 155 -8.98 -14.19 11.25
CA PRO A 155 -8.69 -13.63 9.94
C PRO A 155 -7.33 -12.95 9.98
N VAL A 156 -6.55 -13.12 8.92
CA VAL A 156 -5.26 -12.43 8.73
C VAL A 156 -5.51 -10.93 8.79
N SER A 157 -4.84 -10.26 9.72
CA SER A 157 -4.95 -8.82 9.92
C SER A 157 -4.00 -8.06 9.00
N ALA A 158 -4.22 -6.74 8.88
CA ALA A 158 -3.26 -5.85 8.21
C ALA A 158 -1.86 -5.92 8.86
N ASP A 159 -1.78 -6.04 10.18
CA ASP A 159 -0.51 -6.14 10.92
C ASP A 159 0.25 -7.44 10.59
N ASP A 160 -0.45 -8.56 10.40
CA ASP A 160 0.16 -9.83 10.00
C ASP A 160 0.80 -9.73 8.61
N ILE A 161 0.10 -9.09 7.67
CA ILE A 161 0.59 -8.85 6.31
C ILE A 161 1.86 -7.98 6.35
N LEU A 162 1.84 -6.88 7.11
CA LEU A 162 2.99 -5.96 7.21
C LEU A 162 4.18 -6.60 7.93
N PHE A 163 3.92 -7.38 8.97
CA PHE A 163 4.94 -8.17 9.65
C PHE A 163 5.64 -9.12 8.66
N TYR A 164 4.85 -9.84 7.85
CA TYR A 164 5.40 -10.77 6.87
C TYR A 164 6.14 -10.05 5.72
N CYS A 165 5.74 -8.85 5.33
CA CYS A 165 6.51 -8.02 4.39
C CYS A 165 7.95 -7.79 4.89
N GLY A 166 8.10 -7.41 6.17
CA GLY A 166 9.41 -7.22 6.78
C GLY A 166 10.21 -8.53 6.83
N LYS A 167 9.57 -9.64 7.18
CA LYS A 167 10.20 -10.98 7.13
C LYS A 167 10.73 -11.33 5.74
N MET A 168 9.99 -10.97 4.69
CA MET A 168 10.38 -11.23 3.31
C MET A 168 11.61 -10.43 2.88
N CYS A 169 11.67 -9.12 3.20
CA CYS A 169 12.65 -8.24 2.57
C CYS A 169 13.79 -7.75 3.48
N ARG A 170 13.66 -7.81 4.83
CA ARG A 170 14.60 -7.17 5.76
C ARG A 170 16.07 -7.52 5.48
N ALA A 171 16.41 -8.81 5.43
CA ALA A 171 17.78 -9.24 5.20
C ALA A 171 18.34 -8.81 3.83
N SER A 172 17.48 -8.69 2.81
CA SER A 172 17.87 -8.14 1.52
C SER A 172 18.08 -6.63 1.58
N MET A 173 17.19 -5.88 2.25
CA MET A 173 17.32 -4.43 2.37
C MET A 173 18.55 -4.03 3.18
N GLU A 174 18.83 -4.69 4.30
CA GLU A 174 20.03 -4.42 5.12
C GLU A 174 21.32 -4.70 4.34
N ARG A 175 21.34 -5.77 3.53
CA ARG A 175 22.46 -6.03 2.63
C ARG A 175 22.60 -4.93 1.59
N ASP A 176 21.49 -4.58 0.92
CA ASP A 176 21.47 -3.53 -0.10
C ASP A 176 22.01 -2.20 0.48
N PHE A 177 21.67 -1.83 1.73
CA PHE A 177 22.21 -0.64 2.39
C PHE A 177 23.70 -0.73 2.69
N SER A 178 24.18 -1.90 3.13
CA SER A 178 25.60 -2.11 3.45
C SER A 178 26.51 -2.11 2.21
N GLU A 179 25.95 -2.38 1.03
CA GLU A 179 26.66 -2.44 -0.25
C GLU A 179 26.62 -1.10 -1.02
N ILE A 180 25.99 -0.05 -0.46
CA ILE A 180 25.98 1.28 -1.09
C ILE A 180 27.38 1.86 -1.05
N GLU A 181 27.96 2.07 -2.24
CA GLU A 181 29.26 2.72 -2.42
C GLU A 181 29.17 4.22 -2.10
N PRO A 182 29.95 4.73 -1.13
CA PRO A 182 30.02 6.16 -0.87
C PRO A 182 30.46 6.93 -2.12
N GLY A 183 29.70 7.95 -2.51
CA GLY A 183 30.01 8.81 -3.66
C GLY A 183 29.47 8.35 -5.02
N ASN A 184 28.82 7.19 -5.11
CA ASN A 184 28.24 6.67 -6.35
C ASN A 184 26.79 6.17 -6.18
N PRO A 185 25.83 7.03 -5.77
CA PRO A 185 24.44 6.62 -5.58
C PRO A 185 23.78 6.25 -6.91
N LYS A 186 23.15 5.07 -6.98
CA LYS A 186 22.48 4.56 -8.19
C LYS A 186 20.99 4.92 -8.25
N SER A 187 20.45 5.51 -7.19
CA SER A 187 19.06 5.95 -7.11
C SER A 187 18.88 7.13 -6.16
N HIS A 188 17.74 7.82 -6.27
CA HIS A 188 17.38 8.90 -5.33
C HIS A 188 17.38 8.44 -3.87
N GLY A 189 16.92 7.21 -3.62
CA GLY A 189 16.92 6.62 -2.28
C GLY A 189 18.33 6.41 -1.72
N GLU A 190 19.27 5.94 -2.54
CA GLU A 190 20.67 5.77 -2.12
C GLU A 190 21.35 7.11 -1.86
N TYR A 191 21.07 8.13 -2.70
CA TYR A 191 21.54 9.48 -2.46
C TYR A 191 21.06 10.02 -1.11
N LEU A 192 19.77 9.89 -0.80
CA LEU A 192 19.20 10.35 0.47
C LEU A 192 19.72 9.54 1.66
N TYR A 193 19.93 8.24 1.50
CA TYR A 193 20.54 7.40 2.53
C TYR A 193 21.97 7.86 2.85
N LEU A 194 22.81 8.08 1.83
CA LEU A 194 24.19 8.55 2.03
C LEU A 194 24.25 9.96 2.61
N LYS A 195 23.35 10.86 2.17
CA LYS A 195 23.37 12.27 2.58
C LYS A 195 22.79 12.49 3.98
N TYR A 196 21.73 11.75 4.32
CA TYR A 196 20.86 12.05 5.46
C TYR A 196 20.58 10.85 6.37
N GLY A 197 21.04 9.64 6.02
CA GLY A 197 20.73 8.41 6.77
C GLY A 197 19.28 7.92 6.59
N ILE A 198 18.51 8.53 5.69
CA ILE A 198 17.11 8.16 5.47
C ILE A 198 17.01 6.92 4.58
N ARG A 199 16.38 5.88 5.12
CA ARG A 199 16.22 4.57 4.47
C ARG A 199 15.04 4.52 3.48
N GLY A 200 14.13 5.50 3.54
CA GLY A 200 12.95 5.61 2.68
C GLY A 200 12.06 4.37 2.70
N ILE A 201 11.37 4.10 1.59
CA ILE A 201 10.43 2.96 1.49
C ILE A 201 11.08 1.59 1.70
N ARG A 202 12.39 1.45 1.43
CA ARG A 202 13.15 0.23 1.73
C ARG A 202 13.27 0.01 3.24
N GLY A 203 13.51 1.09 3.98
CA GLY A 203 13.50 1.09 5.45
C GLY A 203 12.12 0.80 6.02
N GLU A 204 11.08 1.46 5.50
CA GLU A 204 9.69 1.17 5.85
C GLU A 204 9.41 -0.33 5.71
N ALA A 205 9.66 -0.91 4.52
CA ALA A 205 9.41 -2.33 4.30
C ALA A 205 10.23 -3.24 5.23
N ALA A 206 11.52 -2.97 5.43
CA ALA A 206 12.40 -3.76 6.30
C ALA A 206 11.93 -3.77 7.77
N ASP A 207 11.34 -2.67 8.23
CA ASP A 207 10.79 -2.49 9.57
C ASP A 207 9.27 -2.75 9.64
N SER A 208 8.71 -3.44 8.64
CA SER A 208 7.29 -3.81 8.59
C SER A 208 6.33 -2.62 8.54
N PHE A 209 6.67 -1.60 7.75
CA PHE A 209 5.91 -0.38 7.46
C PHE A 209 5.40 0.35 8.72
N PRO A 210 6.30 0.83 9.60
CA PRO A 210 5.93 1.54 10.82
C PRO A 210 5.03 2.76 10.53
N ALA A 211 5.20 3.47 9.42
CA ALA A 211 4.35 4.60 9.09
C ALA A 211 2.87 4.19 8.88
N VAL A 212 2.64 3.09 8.17
CA VAL A 212 1.30 2.53 7.97
C VAL A 212 0.71 2.02 9.29
N ARG A 213 1.51 1.35 10.12
CA ARG A 213 1.07 0.76 11.39
C ARG A 213 0.73 1.81 12.45
N HIS A 214 1.50 2.89 12.52
CA HIS A 214 1.40 3.88 13.59
C HIS A 214 0.64 5.14 13.21
N PHE A 215 0.51 5.45 11.91
CA PHE A 215 -0.20 6.66 11.46
C PHE A 215 -1.32 6.34 10.47
N GLY A 216 -1.05 5.55 9.42
CA GLY A 216 -2.04 5.25 8.37
C GLY A 216 -3.27 4.49 8.88
N LEU A 217 -3.09 3.26 9.37
CA LEU A 217 -4.18 2.42 9.87
C LEU A 217 -4.89 3.02 11.10
N PRO A 218 -4.19 3.64 12.07
CA PRO A 218 -4.84 4.35 13.16
C PRO A 218 -5.74 5.50 12.67
N ALA A 219 -5.27 6.34 11.74
CA ALA A 219 -6.08 7.43 11.18
C ALA A 219 -7.32 6.90 10.44
N LEU A 220 -7.17 5.81 9.68
CA LEU A 220 -8.30 5.15 9.02
C LEU A 220 -9.34 4.67 10.04
N ARG A 221 -8.91 3.95 11.08
CA ARG A 221 -9.80 3.39 12.12
C ARG A 221 -10.49 4.50 12.91
N GLU A 222 -9.75 5.54 13.26
CA GLU A 222 -10.27 6.74 13.93
C GLU A 222 -11.37 7.39 13.09
N PHE A 223 -11.11 7.70 11.81
CA PHE A 223 -12.10 8.31 10.92
C PHE A 223 -13.38 7.49 10.77
N LEU A 224 -13.25 6.17 10.60
CA LEU A 224 -14.38 5.25 10.44
C LEU A 224 -15.16 5.03 11.74
N SER A 225 -14.55 5.24 12.91
CA SER A 225 -15.23 5.12 14.20
C SER A 225 -16.17 6.30 14.53
N ARG A 226 -16.09 7.40 13.78
CA ARG A 226 -16.88 8.60 14.03
C ARG A 226 -18.34 8.42 13.60
N PRO A 227 -19.34 8.70 14.46
CA PRO A 227 -20.75 8.43 14.17
C PRO A 227 -21.28 9.12 12.90
N GLU A 228 -20.86 10.35 12.62
CA GLU A 228 -21.26 11.10 11.41
C GLU A 228 -20.82 10.42 10.09
N ASN A 229 -19.82 9.55 10.15
CA ASN A 229 -19.27 8.87 8.98
C ASN A 229 -19.90 7.48 8.74
N GLY A 230 -20.71 6.97 9.68
CA GLY A 230 -21.38 5.66 9.58
C GLY A 230 -22.64 5.62 8.71
N THR A 231 -23.11 6.76 8.17
CA THR A 231 -24.41 6.86 7.46
C THR A 231 -24.35 7.49 6.07
N ASN A 232 -23.20 8.02 5.64
CA ASN A 232 -23.07 8.74 4.37
C ASN A 232 -22.20 7.99 3.34
N CYS A 233 -22.82 7.09 2.58
CA CYS A 233 -22.17 6.34 1.49
C CYS A 233 -22.17 7.13 0.17
N GLY A 234 -21.54 8.31 0.15
CA GLY A 234 -21.34 9.11 -1.07
C GLY A 234 -19.86 9.29 -1.39
N GLY A 235 -19.52 9.65 -2.64
CA GLY A 235 -18.13 9.87 -3.08
C GLY A 235 -17.34 10.91 -2.25
N GLY A 236 -18.03 11.78 -1.50
CA GLY A 236 -17.42 12.68 -0.54
C GLY A 236 -16.80 11.98 0.69
N LEU A 237 -17.34 10.85 1.15
CA LEU A 237 -16.80 10.15 2.33
C LEU A 237 -15.43 9.53 2.04
N GLN A 238 -15.31 8.82 0.91
CA GLN A 238 -14.04 8.22 0.49
C GLN A 238 -12.95 9.28 0.31
N ASN A 239 -13.28 10.41 -0.31
CA ASN A 239 -12.35 11.52 -0.48
C ASN A 239 -11.85 12.06 0.87
N ARG A 240 -12.75 12.28 1.84
CA ARG A 240 -12.39 12.76 3.18
C ARG A 240 -11.54 11.74 3.94
N LEU A 241 -11.86 10.45 3.84
CA LEU A 241 -11.06 9.38 4.42
C LEU A 241 -9.63 9.38 3.86
N SER A 242 -9.50 9.41 2.53
CA SER A 242 -8.18 9.43 1.87
C SER A 242 -7.36 10.65 2.31
N LEU A 243 -7.96 11.84 2.35
CA LEU A 243 -7.29 13.05 2.82
C LEU A 243 -6.93 12.98 4.31
N HIS A 244 -7.78 12.43 5.17
CA HIS A 244 -7.50 12.27 6.60
C HIS A 244 -6.28 11.37 6.84
N ILE A 245 -6.22 10.22 6.14
CA ILE A 245 -5.08 9.31 6.21
C ILE A 245 -3.81 10.00 5.69
N LEU A 246 -3.90 10.66 4.53
CA LEU A 246 -2.76 11.34 3.92
C LEU A 246 -2.19 12.43 4.82
N LEU A 247 -3.04 13.25 5.42
CA LEU A 247 -2.61 14.32 6.33
C LEU A 247 -1.91 13.76 7.57
N ASN A 248 -2.40 12.65 8.14
CA ASN A 248 -1.74 11.98 9.26
C ASN A 248 -0.37 11.43 8.87
N LEU A 249 -0.22 10.88 7.65
CA LEU A 249 1.07 10.44 7.13
C LEU A 249 2.01 11.64 6.89
N MET A 250 1.55 12.69 6.21
CA MET A 250 2.33 13.90 5.95
C MET A 250 2.80 14.61 7.23
N ALA A 251 2.01 14.55 8.30
CA ALA A 251 2.36 15.14 9.59
C ALA A 251 3.51 14.41 10.31
N ASN A 252 3.78 13.15 9.98
CA ASN A 252 4.65 12.29 10.78
C ASN A 252 5.78 11.60 10.00
N VAL A 253 5.69 11.49 8.67
CA VAL A 253 6.62 10.73 7.83
C VAL A 253 7.70 11.62 7.23
N ASP A 254 8.94 11.14 7.25
CA ASP A 254 10.05 11.74 6.50
C ASP A 254 9.95 11.39 5.01
N ASP A 255 9.13 12.14 4.28
CA ASP A 255 8.87 11.90 2.87
C ASP A 255 10.11 12.11 2.00
N THR A 256 10.64 11.02 1.43
CA THR A 256 11.83 11.06 0.58
C THR A 256 11.60 11.79 -0.74
N ASN A 257 10.37 11.86 -1.25
CA ASN A 257 10.08 12.61 -2.47
C ASN A 257 10.17 14.13 -2.21
N VAL A 258 9.69 14.59 -1.04
CA VAL A 258 9.88 15.99 -0.61
C VAL A 258 11.37 16.30 -0.49
N LEU A 259 12.13 15.48 0.24
CA LEU A 259 13.57 15.70 0.45
C LEU A 259 14.39 15.66 -0.83
N PHE A 260 14.02 14.81 -1.79
CA PHE A 260 14.72 14.73 -3.06
C PHE A 260 14.46 15.96 -3.94
N ARG A 261 13.22 16.46 -3.95
CA ARG A 261 12.81 17.62 -4.76
C ARG A 261 13.20 18.97 -4.15
N THR A 262 13.34 19.00 -2.83
CA THR A 262 13.53 20.21 -2.04
C THR A 262 14.61 20.01 -0.97
N ASP A 263 14.26 20.06 0.32
CA ASP A 263 15.17 19.99 1.46
C ASP A 263 14.44 19.63 2.77
N TYR A 264 15.19 19.54 3.87
CA TYR A 264 14.67 19.25 5.20
C TYR A 264 13.74 20.34 5.74
N ALA A 265 14.01 21.61 5.44
CA ALA A 265 13.16 22.71 5.90
C ALA A 265 11.76 22.60 5.29
N SER A 266 11.69 22.22 4.01
CA SER A 266 10.45 21.97 3.29
C SER A 266 9.73 20.74 3.82
N LEU A 267 10.44 19.67 4.18
CA LEU A 267 9.86 18.50 4.84
C LEU A 267 9.20 18.87 6.19
N GLU A 268 9.89 19.62 7.05
CA GLU A 268 9.32 20.06 8.32
C GLU A 268 8.13 21.02 8.12
N TYR A 269 8.21 21.88 7.10
CA TYR A 269 7.09 22.73 6.70
C TYR A 269 5.86 21.91 6.27
N VAL A 270 6.05 20.83 5.50
CA VAL A 270 4.95 19.90 5.13
C VAL A 270 4.29 19.31 6.36
N LYS A 271 5.07 18.83 7.33
CA LYS A 271 4.54 18.25 8.58
C LYS A 271 3.71 19.24 9.38
N GLN A 272 4.20 20.48 9.49
CA GLN A 272 3.50 21.57 10.18
C GLN A 272 2.19 21.93 9.46
N CYS A 273 2.22 22.05 8.14
CA CYS A 273 1.03 22.34 7.34
C CYS A 273 -0.04 21.25 7.48
N ALA A 274 0.36 19.97 7.38
CA ALA A 274 -0.55 18.85 7.54
C ALA A 274 -1.18 18.83 8.95
N SER A 275 -0.37 19.07 9.98
CA SER A 275 -0.86 19.19 11.36
C SER A 275 -1.85 20.34 11.54
N SER A 276 -1.59 21.49 10.90
CA SER A 276 -2.49 22.65 10.92
C SER A 276 -3.84 22.33 10.28
N VAL A 277 -3.86 21.65 9.14
CA VAL A 277 -5.10 21.22 8.48
C VAL A 277 -5.89 20.25 9.37
N LEU A 278 -5.22 19.30 10.01
CA LEU A 278 -5.86 18.38 10.96
C LEU A 278 -6.50 19.13 12.14
N LEU A 279 -5.82 20.14 12.69
CA LEU A 279 -6.36 21.00 13.76
C LEU A 279 -7.60 21.80 13.32
N LEU A 280 -7.69 22.16 12.03
CA LEU A 280 -8.87 22.81 11.44
C LEU A 280 -10.03 21.83 11.20
N GLY A 281 -9.87 20.53 11.50
CA GLY A 281 -10.88 19.50 11.25
C GLY A 281 -10.75 18.81 9.89
N GLY A 282 -9.60 18.95 9.22
CA GLY A 282 -9.30 18.23 7.99
C GLY A 282 -10.25 18.56 6.84
N ALA A 283 -10.47 17.59 5.96
CA ALA A 283 -11.40 17.72 4.84
C ALA A 283 -12.88 17.63 5.26
N GLU A 284 -13.18 17.60 6.56
CA GLU A 284 -14.54 17.56 7.11
C GLU A 284 -15.08 18.96 7.43
N THR A 285 -14.24 20.00 7.41
CA THR A 285 -14.64 21.39 7.66
C THR A 285 -14.39 22.29 6.44
N PRO A 286 -15.18 23.37 6.26
CA PRO A 286 -14.91 24.38 5.24
C PRO A 286 -13.53 25.02 5.40
N GLU A 287 -13.11 25.29 6.63
CA GLU A 287 -11.81 25.89 6.94
C GLU A 287 -10.65 24.99 6.53
N GLY A 288 -10.71 23.70 6.85
CA GLY A 288 -9.68 22.73 6.47
C GLY A 288 -9.64 22.49 4.96
N ILE A 289 -10.78 22.46 4.27
CA ILE A 289 -10.82 22.40 2.80
C ILE A 289 -10.19 23.64 2.16
N ASN A 290 -10.52 24.84 2.64
CA ASN A 290 -9.92 26.09 2.14
C ASN A 290 -8.40 26.09 2.36
N GLU A 291 -7.94 25.61 3.51
CA GLU A 291 -6.53 25.49 3.81
C GLU A 291 -5.82 24.47 2.90
N LEU A 292 -6.43 23.32 2.61
CA LEU A 292 -5.88 22.38 1.64
C LEU A 292 -5.74 23.00 0.23
N VAL A 293 -6.73 23.77 -0.22
CA VAL A 293 -6.64 24.49 -1.51
C VAL A 293 -5.49 25.48 -1.50
N ARG A 294 -5.37 26.28 -0.44
CA ARG A 294 -4.27 27.25 -0.26
C ARG A 294 -2.91 26.56 -0.26
N LEU A 295 -2.78 25.45 0.47
CA LEU A 295 -1.55 24.67 0.57
C LEU A 295 -1.20 23.98 -0.75
N ASN A 296 -2.19 23.56 -1.55
CA ASN A 296 -1.91 23.04 -2.88
C ASN A 296 -1.18 24.07 -3.73
N GLU A 297 -1.71 25.31 -3.81
CA GLU A 297 -1.07 26.38 -4.55
C GLU A 297 0.34 26.72 -4.03
N ASP A 298 0.53 26.70 -2.70
CA ASP A 298 1.84 26.97 -2.09
C ASP A 298 2.84 25.84 -2.36
N PHE A 299 2.43 24.58 -2.27
CA PHE A 299 3.29 23.42 -2.52
C PHE A 299 3.69 23.35 -3.99
N ILE A 300 2.76 23.65 -4.91
CA ILE A 300 3.06 23.78 -6.35
C ILE A 300 4.14 24.85 -6.58
N LYS A 301 3.97 26.05 -6.01
CA LYS A 301 4.95 27.15 -6.12
C LYS A 301 6.33 26.78 -5.57
N ARG A 302 6.37 25.97 -4.51
CA ARG A 302 7.60 25.52 -3.84
C ARG A 302 8.17 24.21 -4.40
N ASN A 303 7.54 23.63 -5.42
CA ASN A 303 7.92 22.35 -5.99
C ASN A 303 7.89 21.16 -5.00
N ILE A 304 7.03 21.24 -3.98
CA ILE A 304 6.85 20.24 -2.93
C ILE A 304 5.84 19.19 -3.39
N SER A 305 6.21 17.91 -3.30
CA SER A 305 5.32 16.78 -3.59
C SER A 305 5.53 15.65 -2.57
N PRO A 306 4.58 15.40 -1.66
CA PRO A 306 4.61 14.31 -0.66
C PRO A 306 4.33 12.91 -1.25
N GLY A 307 5.08 12.52 -2.28
CA GLY A 307 4.83 11.28 -3.04
C GLY A 307 5.01 9.99 -2.23
N GLY A 308 5.91 9.99 -1.23
CA GLY A 308 6.06 8.85 -0.34
C GLY A 308 4.83 8.65 0.55
N CYS A 309 4.22 9.73 1.03
CA CYS A 309 2.99 9.70 1.82
C CYS A 309 1.79 9.23 0.97
N ALA A 310 1.74 9.61 -0.30
CA ALA A 310 0.76 9.11 -1.27
C ALA A 310 0.85 7.58 -1.47
N ASP A 311 2.06 7.04 -1.65
CA ASP A 311 2.27 5.58 -1.72
C ASP A 311 1.79 4.90 -0.42
N LEU A 312 2.08 5.47 0.75
CA LEU A 312 1.66 4.93 2.05
C LEU A 312 0.14 5.04 2.26
N LEU A 313 -0.53 6.05 1.70
CA LEU A 313 -1.99 6.13 1.66
C LEU A 313 -2.57 4.96 0.86
N SER A 314 -2.07 4.73 -0.37
CA SER A 314 -2.47 3.58 -1.19
C SER A 314 -2.29 2.25 -0.46
N MET A 315 -1.16 2.08 0.23
CA MET A 315 -0.89 0.90 1.05
C MET A 315 -1.90 0.73 2.19
N THR A 316 -2.23 1.82 2.89
CA THR A 316 -3.17 1.82 4.01
C THR A 316 -4.57 1.37 3.56
N LEU A 317 -5.07 1.97 2.48
CA LEU A 317 -6.38 1.62 1.90
C LEU A 317 -6.41 0.17 1.41
N PHE A 318 -5.33 -0.28 0.78
CA PHE A 318 -5.22 -1.65 0.27
C PHE A 318 -5.30 -2.69 1.39
N LEU A 319 -4.54 -2.50 2.47
CA LEU A 319 -4.54 -3.41 3.61
C LEU A 319 -5.90 -3.46 4.32
N TRP A 320 -6.55 -2.31 4.49
CA TRP A 320 -7.91 -2.27 5.05
C TRP A 320 -8.90 -3.07 4.20
N ARG A 321 -8.86 -2.91 2.87
CA ARG A 321 -9.70 -3.68 1.95
C ARG A 321 -9.40 -5.18 2.01
N LEU A 322 -8.13 -5.56 2.12
CA LEU A 322 -7.74 -6.97 2.28
C LEU A 322 -8.26 -7.58 3.58
N GLU A 323 -8.17 -6.85 4.70
CA GLU A 323 -8.69 -7.30 5.99
C GLU A 323 -10.21 -7.56 5.91
N LEU A 324 -10.95 -6.68 5.24
CA LEU A 324 -12.39 -6.88 4.98
C LEU A 324 -12.66 -8.09 4.08
N ILE A 325 -11.91 -8.24 2.97
CA ILE A 325 -12.03 -9.37 2.05
C ILE A 325 -11.82 -10.69 2.80
N MET A 326 -10.75 -10.80 3.59
CA MET A 326 -10.38 -12.02 4.30
C MET A 326 -11.41 -12.37 5.37
N LYS A 327 -11.87 -11.40 6.16
CA LYS A 327 -12.93 -11.58 7.17
C LYS A 327 -14.25 -12.05 6.55
N ASN A 328 -14.63 -11.47 5.40
CA ASN A 328 -15.88 -11.82 4.71
C ASN A 328 -15.80 -13.20 4.05
N MET A 329 -14.65 -13.58 3.48
CA MET A 329 -14.47 -14.91 2.92
C MET A 329 -14.44 -15.99 4.01
N GLU A 330 -13.83 -15.73 5.17
CA GLU A 330 -13.89 -16.64 6.32
C GLU A 330 -15.35 -16.86 6.78
N THR A 331 -16.11 -15.77 6.95
CA THR A 331 -17.54 -15.86 7.30
C THR A 331 -18.36 -16.63 6.25
N SER A 332 -18.02 -16.49 4.96
CA SER A 332 -18.70 -17.21 3.87
C SER A 332 -18.36 -18.70 3.86
N LEU A 333 -17.11 -19.06 4.19
CA LEU A 333 -16.67 -20.45 4.33
C LEU A 333 -17.36 -21.14 5.51
N GLU A 334 -17.59 -20.44 6.62
CA GLU A 334 -18.31 -20.95 7.79
C GLU A 334 -19.82 -21.20 7.53
N ARG A 335 -20.44 -20.48 6.58
CA ARG A 335 -21.90 -20.47 6.34
C ARG A 335 -22.41 -21.42 5.23
N ASN A 336 -21.64 -22.43 4.81
CA ASN A 336 -22.01 -23.38 3.74
C ASN A 336 -22.23 -22.75 2.35
N ASN A 337 -21.14 -22.27 1.74
CA ASN A 337 -20.95 -22.20 0.28
C ASN A 337 -21.86 -21.25 -0.54
N GLN A 338 -22.52 -20.25 0.06
CA GLN A 338 -23.09 -19.15 -0.72
C GLN A 338 -22.04 -18.04 -0.93
N LEU A 339 -21.41 -18.07 -2.10
CA LEU A 339 -20.47 -17.05 -2.56
C LEU A 339 -21.27 -15.75 -2.86
N TRP A 340 -21.21 -14.77 -1.96
CA TRP A 340 -21.90 -13.48 -2.10
C TRP A 340 -21.47 -12.70 -3.37
N PRO A 341 -22.36 -11.96 -4.06
CA PRO A 341 -21.99 -11.17 -5.23
C PRO A 341 -20.92 -10.09 -4.96
N LEU A 342 -20.04 -9.88 -5.95
CA LEU A 342 -18.82 -9.04 -5.97
C LEU A 342 -19.01 -7.55 -5.63
N THR A 343 -20.25 -7.07 -5.59
CA THR A 343 -20.61 -5.65 -5.45
C THR A 343 -20.85 -5.21 -4.01
N GLU A 344 -20.99 -6.14 -3.06
CA GLU A 344 -21.27 -5.82 -1.65
C GLU A 344 -20.05 -5.99 -0.72
N LEU A 345 -18.87 -6.28 -1.27
CA LEU A 345 -17.66 -6.69 -0.52
C LEU A 345 -16.52 -5.66 -0.50
N LEU A 346 -16.62 -4.58 -1.27
CA LEU A 346 -15.60 -3.53 -1.46
C LEU A 346 -16.28 -2.18 -1.64
#